data_AF-A0A838SHE3-F1
#
_entry.id   AF-A0A838SHE3-F1
#
_cell.length_a   1.000
_cell.length_b   1.000
_cell.length_c   1.000
_cell.angle_alpha   90.00
_cell.angle_beta   90.00
_cell.angle_gamma   90.00
#
_symmetry.space_group_name_H-M   'P 1'
#
loop_
_entity.id
_entity.type
_entity.pdbx_description
1 polymer ?
#
loop_
_entity_poly.entity_id
_entity_poly.type
_entity_poly.pdbx_seq_one_letter_code
_entity_poly.pdbx_strand_id
1 'polypeptide(L)'
;MNPSNQLDRKERELEAARRISQALFQHLSVEEVVEQGLKIALEVVNCRAGSVLLANPETKELVFYHSIGDQPLRPGTAFPWTQGIAGSVFATGEPVVIKDVKEVQRHLEEIDQLSGFHTRDLIAIPLNRWEGHPIGVLEVMNKREYRLNQDDVAILMIIGAFTALAIEQARLFQEAKLAEVARILGDIGHDVKNMLMPVLCGTSLLRDEMNTVFADLPNFDPDKGRASHELCLEVIEMVANNAKRIQERVKEIADCVKGLTSPPRFAPCKLHHVVASVFDILK
;
A
#
# COMPACT_ATOMS: atom_id res chain seq x y z
N MET A 1 30.66 25.30 -29.50
CA MET A 1 29.73 25.41 -28.35
C MET A 1 30.30 26.46 -27.40
N ASN A 2 29.47 27.39 -26.93
CA ASN A 2 29.90 28.55 -26.13
C ASN A 2 30.09 28.12 -24.65
N PRO A 3 31.23 28.43 -23.99
CA PRO A 3 31.51 27.96 -22.62
C PRO A 3 30.45 28.35 -21.59
N SER A 4 29.84 29.53 -21.71
CA SER A 4 28.78 29.99 -20.79
C SER A 4 27.54 29.09 -20.79
N ASN A 5 27.13 28.56 -21.96
CA ASN A 5 25.98 27.65 -22.03
C ASN A 5 26.26 26.29 -21.35
N GLN A 6 27.51 25.86 -21.27
CA GLN A 6 27.88 24.63 -20.55
C GLN A 6 27.86 24.80 -19.04
N LEU A 7 28.31 25.97 -18.55
CA LEU A 7 28.25 26.32 -17.13
C LEU A 7 26.81 26.41 -16.63
N ASP A 8 25.95 27.16 -17.33
CA ASP A 8 24.54 27.32 -16.96
C ASP A 8 23.77 25.99 -16.97
N ARG A 9 24.14 25.07 -17.87
CA ARG A 9 23.58 23.71 -17.89
C ARG A 9 24.02 22.92 -16.66
N LYS A 10 25.31 22.92 -16.35
CA LYS A 10 25.85 22.17 -15.21
C LYS A 10 25.32 22.68 -13.87
N GLU A 11 25.11 23.99 -13.75
CA GLU A 11 24.50 24.60 -12.58
C GLU A 11 23.07 24.11 -12.37
N ARG A 12 22.25 24.06 -13.44
CA ARG A 12 20.89 23.52 -13.37
C ARG A 12 20.85 22.03 -13.04
N GLU A 13 21.75 21.23 -13.60
CA GLU A 13 21.89 19.80 -13.28
C GLU A 13 22.24 19.59 -11.78
N LEU A 14 23.18 20.37 -11.25
CA LEU A 14 23.57 20.32 -9.83
C LEU A 14 22.45 20.78 -8.90
N GLU A 15 21.75 21.85 -9.25
CA GLU A 15 20.62 22.34 -8.46
C GLU A 15 19.48 21.32 -8.43
N ALA A 16 19.18 20.67 -9.57
CA ALA A 16 18.20 19.59 -9.61
C ALA A 16 18.58 18.44 -8.67
N ALA A 17 19.83 17.97 -8.72
CA ALA A 17 20.34 16.92 -7.84
C ALA A 17 20.27 17.33 -6.35
N ARG A 18 20.63 18.57 -6.03
CA ARG A 18 20.59 19.09 -4.66
C ARG A 18 19.16 19.19 -4.13
N ARG A 19 18.23 19.73 -4.92
CA ARG A 19 16.82 19.86 -4.52
C ARG A 19 16.15 18.51 -4.34
N ILE A 20 16.32 17.60 -5.30
CA ILE A 20 15.66 16.29 -5.24
C ILE A 20 16.21 15.44 -4.10
N SER A 21 17.53 15.44 -3.88
CA SER A 21 18.12 14.70 -2.76
C SER A 21 17.62 15.23 -1.40
N GLN A 22 17.58 16.54 -1.18
CA GLN A 22 17.08 17.09 0.09
C GLN A 22 15.60 16.80 0.33
N ALA A 23 14.78 16.81 -0.71
CA ALA A 23 13.34 16.58 -0.59
C ALA A 23 13.01 15.10 -0.35
N LEU A 24 13.59 14.18 -1.13
CA LEU A 24 13.14 12.79 -1.14
C LEU A 24 13.56 11.98 0.10
N PHE A 25 14.68 12.31 0.75
CA PHE A 25 15.14 11.55 1.93
C PHE A 25 14.31 11.80 3.21
N GLN A 26 13.35 12.73 3.20
CA GLN A 26 12.47 12.99 4.35
C GLN A 26 11.13 12.24 4.28
N HIS A 27 10.82 11.64 3.14
CA HIS A 27 9.52 11.00 2.89
C HIS A 27 9.55 9.50 3.18
N LEU A 28 8.47 9.02 3.82
CA LEU A 28 8.35 7.63 4.25
C LEU A 28 7.36 6.81 3.40
N SER A 29 6.64 7.45 2.48
CA SER A 29 5.64 6.81 1.62
C SER A 29 5.92 7.02 0.14
N VAL A 30 5.46 6.09 -0.69
CA VAL A 30 5.62 6.16 -2.16
C VAL A 30 4.87 7.36 -2.72
N GLU A 31 3.69 7.66 -2.17
CA GLU A 31 2.84 8.79 -2.54
C GLU A 31 3.57 10.12 -2.41
N GLU A 32 4.18 10.36 -1.24
CA GLU A 32 4.90 11.60 -0.98
C GLU A 32 6.14 11.75 -1.87
N VAL A 33 6.89 10.67 -2.07
CA VAL A 33 8.07 10.65 -2.94
C VAL A 33 7.70 11.00 -4.38
N VAL A 34 6.63 10.37 -4.91
CA VAL A 34 6.17 10.60 -6.27
C VAL A 34 5.66 12.04 -6.43
N GLU A 35 4.87 12.54 -5.48
CA GLU A 35 4.36 13.92 -5.50
C GLU A 35 5.51 14.94 -5.51
N GLN A 36 6.46 14.83 -4.58
CA GLN A 36 7.58 15.76 -4.52
C GLN A 36 8.50 15.64 -5.72
N GLY A 37 8.79 14.42 -6.19
CA GLY A 37 9.62 14.20 -7.37
C GLY A 37 9.04 14.87 -8.61
N LEU A 38 7.73 14.72 -8.83
CA LEU A 38 7.04 15.37 -9.93
C LEU A 38 7.01 16.90 -9.78
N LYS A 39 6.73 17.41 -8.58
CA LYS A 39 6.69 18.84 -8.32
C LYS A 39 8.03 19.51 -8.62
N ILE A 40 9.14 18.91 -8.15
CA ILE A 40 10.49 19.41 -8.43
C ILE A 40 10.80 19.34 -9.92
N ALA A 41 10.43 18.26 -10.61
CA ALA A 41 10.60 18.15 -12.06
C ALA A 41 9.91 19.30 -12.81
N LEU A 42 8.66 19.60 -12.47
CA LEU A 42 7.89 20.67 -13.11
C LEU A 42 8.47 22.06 -12.83
N GLU A 43 8.92 22.31 -11.61
CA GLU A 43 9.50 23.60 -11.22
C GLU A 43 10.85 23.84 -11.90
N VAL A 44 11.74 22.84 -11.95
CA VAL A 44 13.08 23.00 -12.53
C VAL A 44 13.02 23.11 -14.06
N VAL A 45 12.13 22.36 -14.72
CA VAL A 45 11.96 22.40 -16.18
C VAL A 45 10.98 23.51 -16.62
N ASN A 46 10.26 24.13 -15.69
CA ASN A 46 9.26 25.17 -15.93
C ASN A 46 8.11 24.69 -16.84
N CYS A 47 7.50 23.55 -16.48
CA CYS A 47 6.39 22.93 -17.19
C CYS A 47 5.03 23.25 -16.57
N ARG A 48 3.97 23.12 -17.37
CA ARG A 48 2.59 23.38 -16.94
C ARG A 48 1.96 22.16 -16.26
N ALA A 49 2.27 20.97 -16.76
CA ALA A 49 1.70 19.73 -16.26
C ALA A 49 2.70 18.58 -16.34
N GLY A 50 2.45 17.53 -15.57
CA GLY A 50 3.23 16.31 -15.57
C GLY A 50 2.50 15.17 -14.88
N SER A 51 3.04 13.98 -15.03
CA SER A 51 2.51 12.75 -14.46
C SER A 51 3.66 11.82 -14.08
N VAL A 52 3.40 10.98 -13.08
CA VAL A 52 4.22 9.81 -12.80
C VAL A 52 3.31 8.58 -12.89
N LEU A 53 3.71 7.66 -13.74
CA LEU A 53 3.05 6.38 -13.93
C LEU A 53 3.93 5.28 -13.37
N LEU A 54 3.37 4.41 -12.54
CA LEU A 54 4.07 3.23 -12.03
C LEU A 54 3.51 1.98 -12.71
N ALA A 55 4.40 1.05 -13.04
CA ALA A 55 4.02 -0.20 -13.64
C ALA A 55 3.39 -1.14 -12.61
N ASN A 56 2.29 -1.77 -12.99
CA ASN A 56 1.71 -2.91 -12.30
C ASN A 56 2.05 -4.20 -13.07
N PRO A 57 2.99 -5.02 -12.60
CA PRO A 57 3.38 -6.26 -13.28
C PRO A 57 2.27 -7.31 -13.35
N GLU A 58 1.33 -7.30 -12.39
CA GLU A 58 0.24 -8.29 -12.33
C GLU A 58 -0.78 -8.05 -13.44
N THR A 59 -1.17 -6.79 -13.63
CA THR A 59 -2.17 -6.40 -14.65
C THR A 59 -1.53 -6.01 -15.98
N LYS A 60 -0.20 -5.83 -16.03
CA LYS A 60 0.56 -5.36 -17.21
C LYS A 60 0.12 -3.98 -17.68
N GLU A 61 -0.09 -3.09 -16.72
CA GLU A 61 -0.59 -1.74 -16.95
C GLU A 61 0.38 -0.69 -16.40
N LEU A 62 0.37 0.49 -17.02
CA LEU A 62 0.90 1.71 -16.42
C LEU A 62 -0.24 2.43 -15.71
N VAL A 63 -0.05 2.69 -14.42
CA VAL A 63 -1.05 3.31 -13.56
C VAL A 63 -0.59 4.72 -13.23
N PHE A 64 -1.42 5.72 -13.51
CA PHE A 64 -1.21 7.09 -13.06
C PHE A 64 -1.21 7.12 -11.53
N TYR A 65 -0.03 7.31 -10.95
CA TYR A 65 0.15 7.34 -9.51
C TYR A 65 -0.05 8.76 -8.98
N HIS A 66 0.47 9.73 -9.70
CA HIS A 66 0.28 11.15 -9.42
C HIS A 66 0.30 11.98 -10.69
N SER A 67 -0.47 13.06 -10.72
CA SER A 67 -0.54 14.00 -11.85
C SER A 67 -0.72 15.42 -11.34
N ILE A 68 -0.01 16.37 -11.94
CA ILE A 68 -0.10 17.81 -11.65
C ILE A 68 -0.42 18.53 -12.95
N GLY A 69 -1.37 19.47 -12.91
CA GLY A 69 -1.78 20.28 -14.06
C GLY A 69 -3.16 20.90 -13.85
N ASP A 70 -3.69 21.59 -14.86
CA ASP A 70 -5.01 22.25 -14.75
C ASP A 70 -6.17 21.25 -14.70
N GLN A 71 -5.98 20.07 -15.28
CA GLN A 71 -6.93 18.96 -15.23
C GLN A 71 -6.16 17.65 -15.01
N PRO A 72 -5.72 17.38 -13.76
CA PRO A 72 -4.92 16.21 -13.47
C PRO A 72 -5.79 14.94 -13.56
N LEU A 73 -5.22 13.87 -14.11
CA LEU A 73 -5.85 12.56 -14.10
C LEU A 73 -5.95 12.04 -12.65
N ARG A 74 -7.00 11.27 -12.39
CA ARG A 74 -7.21 10.68 -11.07
C ARG A 74 -6.17 9.59 -10.81
N PRO A 75 -5.58 9.52 -9.60
CA PRO A 75 -4.77 8.39 -9.21
C PRO A 75 -5.54 7.07 -9.41
N GLY A 76 -4.87 6.07 -9.98
CA GLY A 76 -5.46 4.76 -10.29
C GLY A 76 -6.02 4.62 -11.70
N THR A 77 -6.13 5.69 -12.49
CA THR A 77 -6.35 5.54 -13.94
C THR A 77 -5.21 4.74 -14.56
N ALA A 78 -5.51 3.77 -15.42
CA ALA A 78 -4.53 2.84 -15.96
C ALA A 78 -4.79 2.53 -17.44
N PHE A 79 -3.73 2.12 -18.14
CA PHE A 79 -3.80 1.60 -19.51
C PHE A 79 -2.71 0.53 -19.73
N PRO A 80 -2.86 -0.36 -20.73
CA PRO A 80 -1.87 -1.39 -21.00
C PRO A 80 -0.48 -0.79 -21.24
N TRP A 81 0.55 -1.30 -20.57
CA TRP A 81 1.91 -0.75 -20.65
C TRP A 81 2.59 -0.93 -22.03
N THR A 82 1.90 -1.54 -22.99
CA THR A 82 2.30 -1.68 -24.41
C THR A 82 1.82 -0.52 -25.27
N GLN A 83 1.00 0.38 -24.72
CA GLN A 83 0.38 1.47 -25.46
C GLN A 83 0.98 2.82 -25.07
N GLY A 84 0.84 3.79 -25.99
CA GLY A 84 1.21 5.16 -25.72
C GLY A 84 2.71 5.44 -25.74
N ILE A 85 3.04 6.71 -25.54
CA ILE A 85 4.41 7.19 -25.41
C ILE A 85 5.05 6.61 -24.14
N ALA A 86 4.35 6.67 -23.01
CA ALA A 86 4.81 6.09 -21.76
C ALA A 86 5.11 4.58 -21.88
N GLY A 87 4.24 3.80 -22.52
CA GLY A 87 4.48 2.36 -22.71
C GLY A 87 5.75 2.08 -23.53
N SER A 88 5.99 2.87 -24.59
CA SER A 88 7.22 2.79 -25.39
C SER A 88 8.47 3.10 -24.55
N VAL A 89 8.42 4.14 -23.71
CA VAL A 89 9.55 4.51 -22.83
C VAL A 89 9.78 3.44 -21.77
N PHE A 90 8.71 2.92 -21.18
CA PHE A 90 8.76 1.82 -20.21
C PHE A 90 9.40 0.56 -20.81
N ALA A 91 9.01 0.18 -22.04
CA ALA A 91 9.51 -1.01 -22.71
C ALA A 91 10.97 -0.87 -23.17
N THR A 92 11.38 0.32 -23.61
CA THR A 92 12.73 0.55 -24.15
C THR A 92 13.75 0.95 -23.08
N GLY A 93 13.30 1.55 -21.97
CA GLY A 93 14.19 2.17 -20.99
C GLY A 93 14.90 3.43 -21.52
N GLU A 94 14.43 4.00 -22.62
CA GLU A 94 15.03 5.15 -23.28
C GLU A 94 14.12 6.39 -23.21
N PRO A 95 14.64 7.57 -22.86
CA PRO A 95 13.86 8.80 -22.80
C PRO A 95 13.46 9.28 -24.20
N VAL A 96 12.34 10.01 -24.28
CA VAL A 96 11.87 10.60 -25.54
C VAL A 96 11.51 12.07 -25.36
N VAL A 97 11.86 12.87 -26.37
CA VAL A 97 11.49 14.28 -26.49
C VAL A 97 10.55 14.45 -27.67
N ILE A 98 9.36 14.98 -27.42
CA ILE A 98 8.34 15.25 -28.42
C ILE A 98 8.08 16.74 -28.47
N LYS A 99 8.36 17.35 -29.62
CA LYS A 99 8.20 18.80 -29.84
C LYS A 99 6.77 19.20 -30.22
N ASP A 100 6.06 18.29 -30.89
CA ASP A 100 4.64 18.37 -31.19
C ASP A 100 4.04 16.97 -31.14
N VAL A 101 3.07 16.76 -30.23
CA VAL A 101 2.42 15.45 -30.07
C VAL A 101 1.50 15.09 -31.23
N LYS A 102 1.03 16.07 -32.01
CA LYS A 102 0.17 15.82 -33.18
C LYS A 102 0.88 15.06 -34.30
N GLU A 103 2.21 15.11 -34.32
CA GLU A 103 3.04 14.40 -35.29
C GLU A 103 3.35 12.96 -34.85
N VAL A 104 2.88 12.54 -33.66
CA VAL A 104 3.25 11.26 -33.04
C VAL A 104 2.06 10.31 -33.00
N GLN A 105 2.06 9.31 -33.88
CA GLN A 105 0.98 8.32 -34.01
C GLN A 105 0.68 7.53 -32.71
N ARG A 106 1.68 7.37 -31.84
CA ARG A 106 1.56 6.69 -30.54
C ARG A 106 1.03 7.60 -29.41
N HIS A 107 0.67 8.86 -29.69
CA HIS A 107 0.02 9.72 -28.71
C HIS A 107 -1.40 9.20 -28.45
N LEU A 108 -1.74 8.97 -27.18
CA LEU A 108 -3.07 8.51 -26.80
C LEU A 108 -3.99 9.72 -26.64
N GLU A 109 -4.56 10.19 -27.75
CA GLU A 109 -5.47 11.35 -27.75
C GLU A 109 -6.68 11.16 -26.82
N GLU A 110 -7.10 9.91 -26.58
CA GLU A 110 -8.17 9.59 -25.63
C GLU A 110 -7.85 10.06 -24.21
N ILE A 111 -6.58 10.04 -23.79
CA ILE A 111 -6.15 10.52 -22.47
C ILE A 111 -6.24 12.05 -22.38
N ASP A 112 -5.84 12.76 -23.44
CA ASP A 112 -6.01 14.21 -23.56
C ASP A 112 -7.51 14.58 -23.56
N GLN A 113 -8.34 13.80 -24.24
CA GLN A 113 -9.80 14.01 -24.27
C GLN A 113 -10.46 13.77 -22.91
N LEU A 114 -10.07 12.70 -22.21
CA LEU A 114 -10.57 12.37 -20.86
C LEU A 114 -10.20 13.45 -19.83
N SER A 115 -9.00 14.01 -19.96
CA SER A 115 -8.51 15.08 -19.08
C SER A 115 -8.87 16.48 -19.56
N GLY A 116 -9.41 16.66 -20.76
CA GLY A 116 -9.62 17.99 -21.37
C GLY A 116 -8.34 18.82 -21.51
N PHE A 117 -7.15 18.20 -21.39
CA PHE A 117 -5.86 18.85 -21.44
C PHE A 117 -5.28 18.73 -22.86
N HIS A 118 -4.81 19.84 -23.43
CA HIS A 118 -4.19 19.82 -24.75
C HIS A 118 -2.67 19.74 -24.62
N THR A 119 -2.10 18.58 -24.92
CA THR A 119 -0.64 18.40 -24.93
C THR A 119 -0.04 19.00 -26.20
N ARG A 120 1.05 19.76 -26.06
CA ARG A 120 1.72 20.52 -27.12
C ARG A 120 3.16 20.06 -27.31
N ASP A 121 3.90 19.88 -26.23
CA ASP A 121 5.21 19.25 -26.20
C ASP A 121 5.33 18.39 -24.95
N LEU A 122 6.09 17.30 -25.03
CA LEU A 122 6.17 16.29 -23.99
C LEU A 122 7.59 15.71 -23.90
N ILE A 123 8.08 15.50 -22.69
CA ILE A 123 9.21 14.60 -22.41
C ILE A 123 8.67 13.47 -21.55
N ALA A 124 8.97 12.24 -21.93
CA ALA A 124 8.78 11.07 -21.09
C ALA A 124 10.15 10.43 -20.83
N ILE A 125 10.44 10.17 -19.56
CA ILE A 125 11.65 9.48 -19.13
C ILE A 125 11.29 8.23 -18.34
N PRO A 126 12.11 7.18 -18.41
CA PRO A 126 11.90 6.00 -17.59
C PRO A 126 12.35 6.29 -16.16
N LEU A 127 11.60 5.74 -15.19
CA LEU A 127 12.04 5.65 -13.81
C LEU A 127 12.83 4.34 -13.66
N ASN A 128 14.12 4.42 -13.95
CA ASN A 128 14.98 3.24 -14.00
C ASN A 128 15.29 2.68 -12.60
N ARG A 129 15.26 1.34 -12.50
CA ARG A 129 15.88 0.64 -11.38
C ARG A 129 17.40 0.69 -11.52
N TRP A 130 18.10 0.36 -10.43
CA TRP A 130 19.53 0.05 -10.50
C TRP A 130 19.81 -1.12 -11.47
N GLU A 131 18.92 -2.11 -11.49
CA GLU A 131 19.01 -3.27 -12.37
C GLU A 131 17.62 -3.72 -12.84
N GLY A 132 17.52 -4.16 -14.09
CA GLY A 132 16.28 -4.66 -14.70
C GLY A 132 15.44 -3.59 -15.40
N HIS A 133 14.14 -3.86 -15.54
CA HIS A 133 13.21 -2.97 -16.25
C HIS A 133 12.84 -1.74 -15.38
N PRO A 134 12.46 -0.61 -16.00
CA PRO A 134 11.97 0.55 -15.26
C PRO A 134 10.83 0.19 -14.30
N ILE A 135 10.65 0.96 -13.21
CA ILE A 135 9.49 0.84 -12.32
C ILE A 135 8.28 1.61 -12.82
N GLY A 136 8.47 2.48 -13.82
CA GLY A 136 7.48 3.44 -14.25
C GLY A 136 8.06 4.47 -15.20
N VAL A 137 7.31 5.54 -15.42
CA VAL A 137 7.62 6.64 -16.33
C VAL A 137 7.26 7.96 -15.67
N LEU A 138 8.10 8.96 -15.86
CA LEU A 138 7.80 10.36 -15.51
C LEU A 138 7.62 11.15 -16.80
N GLU A 139 6.50 11.86 -16.90
CA GLU A 139 6.19 12.73 -18.03
C GLU A 139 6.08 14.18 -17.58
N VAL A 140 6.64 15.09 -18.37
CA VAL A 140 6.40 16.53 -18.25
C VAL A 140 5.92 17.08 -19.58
N MET A 141 4.98 18.01 -19.51
CA MET A 141 4.23 18.50 -20.66
C MET A 141 4.14 20.02 -20.63
N ASN A 142 4.06 20.59 -21.83
CA ASN A 142 3.72 21.99 -22.05
C ASN A 142 4.66 22.94 -21.30
N LYS A 143 5.92 23.00 -21.76
CA LYS A 143 6.89 23.96 -21.21
C LYS A 143 6.35 25.39 -21.33
N ARG A 144 6.39 26.17 -20.25
CA ARG A 144 5.80 27.51 -20.22
C ARG A 144 6.50 28.45 -21.19
N GLU A 145 7.82 28.32 -21.29
CA GLU A 145 8.66 29.12 -22.18
C GLU A 145 9.37 28.21 -23.19
N TYR A 146 9.35 28.60 -24.46
CA TYR A 146 9.96 27.84 -25.56
C TYR A 146 9.41 26.41 -25.72
N ARG A 147 10.31 25.45 -25.93
CA ARG A 147 10.01 24.04 -26.17
C ARG A 147 10.91 23.15 -25.32
N LEU A 148 10.36 22.00 -24.94
CA LEU A 148 11.13 20.91 -24.34
C LEU A 148 12.26 20.45 -25.27
N ASN A 149 13.43 20.22 -24.67
CA ASN A 149 14.65 19.89 -25.40
C ASN A 149 15.54 18.87 -24.65
N GLN A 150 16.70 18.56 -25.22
CA GLN A 150 17.62 17.56 -24.67
C GLN A 150 18.32 17.98 -23.37
N ASP A 151 18.47 19.27 -23.11
CA ASP A 151 19.00 19.72 -21.81
C ASP A 151 17.98 19.48 -20.70
N ASP A 152 16.68 19.62 -21.00
CA ASP A 152 15.60 19.28 -20.06
C ASP A 152 15.59 17.77 -19.75
N VAL A 153 15.88 16.92 -20.73
CA VAL A 153 16.02 15.46 -20.51
C VAL A 153 17.12 15.18 -19.49
N ALA A 154 18.29 15.81 -19.62
CA ALA A 154 19.41 15.56 -18.70
C ALA A 154 19.04 15.88 -17.24
N ILE A 155 18.33 16.99 -17.03
CA ILE A 155 17.82 17.39 -15.72
C ILE A 155 16.77 16.38 -15.22
N LEU A 156 15.81 16.02 -16.06
CA LEU A 156 14.75 15.08 -15.71
C LEU A 156 15.32 13.70 -15.38
N MET A 157 16.33 13.22 -16.10
CA MET A 157 16.97 11.93 -15.83
C MET A 157 17.62 11.90 -14.44
N ILE A 158 18.22 13.01 -13.98
CA ILE A 158 18.73 13.13 -12.61
C ILE A 158 17.59 13.02 -11.61
N ILE A 159 16.52 13.79 -11.81
CA ILE A 159 15.35 13.78 -10.91
C ILE A 159 14.68 12.40 -10.90
N GLY A 160 14.52 11.79 -12.06
CA GLY A 160 13.94 10.47 -12.25
C GLY A 160 14.77 9.37 -11.57
N ALA A 161 16.10 9.44 -11.63
CA ALA A 161 16.96 8.48 -10.93
C ALA A 161 16.79 8.55 -9.40
N PHE A 162 16.79 9.76 -8.82
CA PHE A 162 16.55 9.93 -7.39
C PHE A 162 15.12 9.54 -6.98
N THR A 163 14.14 9.87 -7.82
CA THR A 163 12.73 9.52 -7.60
C THR A 163 12.55 8.00 -7.61
N ALA A 164 13.11 7.30 -8.60
CA ALA A 164 13.03 5.85 -8.70
C ALA A 164 13.70 5.16 -7.49
N LEU A 165 14.89 5.64 -7.10
CA LEU A 165 15.58 5.13 -5.91
C LEU A 165 14.75 5.32 -4.64
N ALA A 166 14.18 6.51 -4.43
CA ALA A 166 13.36 6.80 -3.27
C ALA A 166 12.06 5.99 -3.23
N ILE A 167 11.43 5.73 -4.39
CA ILE A 167 10.24 4.86 -4.48
C ILE A 167 10.57 3.44 -4.03
N GLU A 168 11.68 2.87 -4.53
CA GLU A 168 12.10 1.53 -4.15
C GLU A 168 12.47 1.46 -2.65
N GLN A 169 13.14 2.49 -2.12
CA GLN A 169 13.42 2.60 -0.68
C GLN A 169 12.14 2.66 0.16
N ALA A 170 11.15 3.46 -0.25
CA ALA A 170 9.87 3.56 0.45
C ALA A 170 9.11 2.22 0.43
N ARG A 171 9.11 1.51 -0.70
CA ARG A 171 8.53 0.16 -0.82
C ARG A 171 9.20 -0.83 0.12
N LEU A 172 10.53 -0.92 0.08
CA LEU A 172 11.31 -1.82 0.94
C LEU A 172 11.08 -1.52 2.43
N PHE A 173 11.01 -0.24 2.80
CA PHE A 173 10.72 0.18 4.17
C PHE A 173 9.31 -0.25 4.60
N GLN A 174 8.31 -0.06 3.74
CA GLN A 174 6.93 -0.47 4.01
C GLN A 174 6.80 -1.99 4.13
N GLU A 175 7.46 -2.75 3.24
CA GLU A 175 7.52 -4.22 3.30
C GLU A 175 8.18 -4.71 4.59
N ALA A 176 9.33 -4.14 4.96
CA ALA A 176 10.02 -4.47 6.20
C ALA A 176 9.16 -4.17 7.45
N LYS A 177 8.46 -3.03 7.45
CA LYS A 177 7.54 -2.66 8.52
C LYS A 177 6.36 -3.63 8.63
N LEU A 178 5.78 -4.05 7.51
CA LEU A 178 4.70 -5.03 7.48
C LEU A 178 5.19 -6.40 7.96
N ALA A 179 6.38 -6.83 7.54
CA ALA A 179 6.98 -8.10 7.98
C ALA A 179 7.20 -8.12 9.50
N GLU A 180 7.68 -7.01 10.08
CA GLU A 180 7.88 -6.91 11.53
C GLU A 180 6.56 -6.93 12.30
N VAL A 181 5.53 -6.22 11.82
CA VAL A 181 4.18 -6.30 12.40
C VAL A 181 3.62 -7.72 12.34
N ALA A 182 3.81 -8.43 11.22
CA ALA A 182 3.40 -9.81 11.05
C ALA A 182 4.10 -10.76 12.04
N ARG A 183 5.41 -10.56 12.24
CA ARG A 183 6.22 -11.33 13.19
C ARG A 183 5.71 -11.15 14.62
N ILE A 184 5.56 -9.91 15.08
CA ILE A 184 5.07 -9.58 16.43
C ILE A 184 3.67 -10.18 16.66
N LEU A 185 2.76 -10.08 15.70
CA LEU A 185 1.43 -10.68 15.82
C LEU A 185 1.46 -12.22 15.85
N GLY A 186 2.40 -12.84 15.14
CA GLY A 186 2.66 -14.26 15.23
C GLY A 186 3.09 -14.69 16.63
N ASP A 187 4.01 -13.94 17.24
CA ASP A 187 4.52 -14.20 18.60
C ASP A 187 3.39 -14.05 19.64
N ILE A 188 2.63 -12.95 19.57
CA ILE A 188 1.45 -12.73 20.43
C ILE A 188 0.45 -13.88 20.26
N GLY A 189 0.25 -14.37 19.03
CA GLY A 189 -0.64 -15.48 18.76
C GLY A 189 -0.21 -16.78 19.45
N HIS A 190 1.09 -17.06 19.46
CA HIS A 190 1.66 -18.17 20.20
C HIS A 190 1.48 -18.00 21.72
N ASP A 191 1.74 -16.82 22.26
CA ASP A 191 1.63 -16.55 23.69
C ASP A 191 0.18 -16.67 24.19
N VAL A 192 -0.79 -16.13 23.46
CA VAL A 192 -2.21 -16.27 23.80
C VAL A 192 -2.63 -17.73 23.78
N LYS A 193 -2.21 -18.50 22.76
CA LYS A 193 -2.45 -19.95 22.73
C LYS A 193 -1.86 -20.62 23.97
N ASN A 194 -0.62 -20.32 24.33
CA ASN A 194 0.05 -20.91 25.49
C ASN A 194 -0.66 -20.55 26.80
N MET A 195 -1.18 -19.33 26.94
CA MET A 195 -1.96 -18.90 28.11
C MET A 195 -3.35 -19.55 28.19
N LEU A 196 -3.99 -19.82 27.05
CA LEU A 196 -5.33 -20.42 27.01
C LEU A 196 -5.30 -21.95 27.10
N MET A 197 -4.19 -22.61 26.75
CA MET A 197 -4.11 -24.07 26.82
C MET A 197 -4.36 -24.63 28.23
N PRO A 198 -3.79 -24.09 29.32
CA PRO A 198 -4.12 -24.53 30.67
C PRO A 198 -5.61 -24.36 31.02
N VAL A 199 -6.27 -23.32 30.52
CA VAL A 199 -7.71 -23.09 30.75
C VAL A 199 -8.55 -24.14 30.01
N LEU A 200 -8.21 -24.42 28.75
CA LEU A 200 -8.87 -25.46 27.96
C LEU A 200 -8.64 -26.87 28.53
N CYS A 201 -7.41 -27.22 28.87
CA CYS A 201 -7.10 -28.49 29.52
C CYS A 201 -7.77 -28.59 30.89
N GLY A 202 -7.71 -27.53 31.71
CA GLY A 202 -8.29 -27.50 33.05
C GLY A 202 -9.82 -27.61 33.02
N THR A 203 -10.50 -26.94 32.09
CA THR A 203 -11.96 -27.10 31.91
C THR A 203 -12.34 -28.51 31.48
N SER A 204 -11.56 -29.15 30.60
CA SER A 204 -11.79 -30.56 30.24
C SER A 204 -11.61 -31.48 31.44
N LEU A 205 -10.53 -31.31 32.21
CA LEU A 205 -10.26 -32.12 33.41
C LEU A 205 -11.34 -31.92 34.48
N LEU A 206 -11.74 -30.68 34.75
CA LEU A 206 -12.80 -30.37 35.70
C LEU A 206 -14.14 -30.99 35.28
N ARG A 207 -14.45 -31.01 33.98
CA ARG A 207 -15.64 -31.66 33.45
C ARG A 207 -15.63 -33.16 33.76
N ASP A 208 -14.51 -33.83 33.47
CA ASP A 208 -14.36 -35.27 33.67
C ASP A 208 -14.42 -35.64 35.15
N GLU A 209 -13.71 -34.88 36.00
CA GLU A 209 -13.71 -35.08 37.45
C GLU A 209 -15.11 -34.85 38.05
N MET A 210 -15.81 -33.81 37.61
CA MET A 210 -17.15 -33.51 38.11
C MET A 210 -18.16 -34.58 37.71
N ASN A 211 -18.08 -35.10 36.49
CA ASN A 211 -18.91 -36.24 36.08
C ASN A 211 -18.63 -37.49 36.92
N THR A 212 -17.37 -37.74 37.27
CA THR A 212 -16.96 -38.88 38.11
C THR A 212 -17.49 -38.72 39.53
N VAL A 213 -17.24 -37.56 40.17
CA VAL A 213 -17.70 -37.29 41.54
C VAL A 213 -19.22 -37.38 41.64
N PHE A 214 -19.97 -36.79 40.71
CA PHE A 214 -21.43 -36.85 40.73
C PHE A 214 -21.97 -38.29 40.56
N ALA A 215 -21.28 -39.14 39.79
CA ALA A 215 -21.67 -40.54 39.63
C ALA A 215 -21.45 -41.38 40.91
N ASP A 216 -20.47 -41.02 41.73
CA ASP A 216 -20.05 -41.81 42.90
C ASP A 216 -20.68 -41.34 44.23
N LEU A 217 -21.54 -40.32 44.24
CA LEU A 217 -22.15 -39.77 45.46
C LEU A 217 -23.19 -40.73 46.10
N PRO A 218 -22.96 -41.24 47.32
CA PRO A 218 -23.93 -42.10 48.01
C PRO A 218 -25.11 -41.29 48.58
N ASN A 219 -26.33 -41.85 48.52
CA ASN A 219 -27.58 -41.26 49.05
C ASN A 219 -27.96 -39.88 48.48
N PHE A 220 -27.57 -39.59 47.24
CA PHE A 220 -27.91 -38.36 46.54
C PHE A 220 -29.37 -38.37 46.03
N ASP A 221 -30.13 -37.32 46.35
CA ASP A 221 -31.46 -37.07 45.78
C ASP A 221 -31.29 -36.55 44.33
N PRO A 222 -31.64 -37.35 43.31
CA PRO A 222 -31.37 -37.03 41.90
C PRO A 222 -31.98 -35.70 41.47
N ASP A 223 -33.12 -35.32 42.04
CA ASP A 223 -33.83 -34.11 41.64
C ASP A 223 -33.24 -32.83 42.25
N LYS A 224 -32.56 -32.93 43.40
CA LYS A 224 -32.03 -31.75 44.11
C LYS A 224 -30.66 -31.29 43.63
N GLY A 225 -29.79 -32.20 43.20
CA GLY A 225 -28.44 -31.80 42.77
C GLY A 225 -28.19 -31.92 41.27
N ARG A 226 -29.15 -32.44 40.49
CA ARG A 226 -29.10 -32.38 39.02
C ARG A 226 -29.01 -30.94 38.51
N ALA A 227 -29.78 -30.02 39.08
CA ALA A 227 -29.72 -28.60 38.72
C ALA A 227 -28.32 -28.00 39.00
N SER A 228 -27.66 -28.38 40.09
CA SER A 228 -26.30 -27.95 40.40
C SER A 228 -25.26 -28.57 39.46
N HIS A 229 -25.40 -29.85 39.11
CA HIS A 229 -24.53 -30.52 38.15
C HIS A 229 -24.62 -29.89 36.76
N GLU A 230 -25.85 -29.67 36.27
CA GLU A 230 -26.13 -29.00 35.00
C GLU A 230 -25.52 -27.59 34.97
N LEU A 231 -25.73 -26.79 36.03
CA LEU A 231 -25.16 -25.45 36.14
C LEU A 231 -23.62 -25.47 36.09
N CYS A 232 -22.98 -26.39 36.82
CA CYS A 232 -21.52 -26.46 36.81
C CYS A 232 -20.98 -26.87 35.43
N LEU A 233 -21.63 -27.81 34.74
CA LEU A 233 -21.24 -28.20 33.38
C LEU A 233 -21.39 -27.05 32.39
N GLU A 234 -22.48 -26.28 32.51
CA GLU A 234 -22.75 -25.09 31.69
C GLU A 234 -21.66 -24.03 31.89
N VAL A 235 -21.26 -23.75 33.14
CA VAL A 235 -20.18 -22.79 33.45
C VAL A 235 -18.84 -23.26 32.86
N ILE A 236 -18.49 -24.54 33.03
CA ILE A 236 -17.25 -25.11 32.44
C ILE A 236 -17.27 -24.99 30.92
N GLU A 237 -18.40 -25.31 30.29
CA GLU A 237 -18.57 -25.21 28.85
C GLU A 237 -18.48 -23.76 28.36
N MET A 238 -19.08 -22.82 29.08
CA MET A 238 -18.99 -21.40 28.78
C MET A 238 -17.53 -20.92 28.79
N VAL A 239 -16.73 -21.29 29.80
CA VAL A 239 -15.31 -20.91 29.89
C VAL A 239 -14.51 -21.55 28.75
N ALA A 240 -14.71 -22.84 28.49
CA ALA A 240 -14.03 -23.56 27.41
C ALA A 240 -14.34 -22.96 26.03
N ASN A 241 -15.61 -22.69 25.76
CA ASN A 241 -16.06 -22.09 24.50
C ASN A 241 -15.50 -20.68 24.31
N ASN A 242 -15.44 -19.86 25.36
CA ASN A 242 -14.84 -18.53 25.27
C ASN A 242 -13.32 -18.59 25.03
N ALA A 243 -12.59 -19.46 25.74
CA ALA A 243 -11.17 -19.67 25.49
C ALA A 243 -10.88 -20.13 24.06
N LYS A 244 -11.67 -21.09 23.55
CA LYS A 244 -11.56 -21.58 22.17
C LYS A 244 -11.84 -20.47 21.14
N ARG A 245 -12.88 -19.66 21.35
CA ARG A 245 -13.20 -18.51 20.48
C ARG A 245 -12.07 -17.48 20.44
N ILE A 246 -11.45 -17.17 21.58
CA ILE A 246 -10.31 -16.24 21.62
C ILE A 246 -9.13 -16.82 20.83
N GLN A 247 -8.81 -18.10 21.04
CA GLN A 247 -7.74 -18.77 20.32
C GLN A 247 -7.96 -18.79 18.80
N GLU A 248 -9.18 -19.08 18.35
CA GLU A 248 -9.56 -19.05 16.94
C GLU A 248 -9.45 -17.65 16.35
N ARG A 249 -9.94 -16.62 17.06
CA ARG A 249 -9.84 -15.22 16.61
C ARG A 249 -8.40 -14.73 16.49
N VAL A 250 -7.56 -15.06 17.46
CA VAL A 250 -6.14 -14.67 17.43
C VAL A 250 -5.41 -15.37 16.28
N LYS A 251 -5.74 -16.64 16.02
CA LYS A 251 -5.22 -17.37 14.86
C LYS A 251 -5.66 -16.71 13.55
N GLU A 252 -6.94 -16.39 13.39
CA GLU A 252 -7.45 -15.68 12.21
C GLU A 252 -6.74 -14.35 11.96
N ILE A 253 -6.52 -13.55 13.02
CA ILE A 253 -5.79 -12.28 12.93
C ILE A 253 -4.34 -12.52 12.47
N ALA A 254 -3.64 -13.48 13.06
CA ALA A 254 -2.27 -13.81 12.69
C ALA A 254 -2.16 -14.31 11.24
N ASP A 255 -3.08 -15.17 10.80
CA ASP A 255 -3.12 -15.69 9.44
C ASP A 255 -3.43 -14.59 8.40
N CYS A 256 -4.29 -13.62 8.76
CA CYS A 256 -4.59 -12.47 7.90
C CYS A 256 -3.39 -11.55 7.69
N VAL A 257 -2.64 -11.25 8.75
CA VAL A 257 -1.45 -10.39 8.63
C VAL A 257 -0.32 -11.07 7.86
N LYS A 258 -0.24 -12.41 7.93
CA LYS A 258 0.68 -13.20 7.09
C LYS A 258 0.24 -13.33 5.63
N GLY A 259 -0.92 -12.78 5.26
CA GLY A 259 -1.49 -12.92 3.91
C GLY A 259 -1.96 -14.34 3.57
N LEU A 260 -2.12 -15.22 4.56
CA LEU A 260 -2.58 -16.60 4.38
C LEU A 260 -4.10 -16.70 4.27
N THR A 261 -4.83 -15.71 4.81
CA THR A 261 -6.28 -15.64 4.76
C THR A 261 -6.75 -14.21 4.44
N SER A 262 -7.90 -14.10 3.77
CA SER A 262 -8.53 -12.80 3.51
C SER A 262 -8.87 -12.07 4.82
N PRO A 263 -8.71 -10.74 4.89
CA PRO A 263 -8.99 -9.99 6.10
C PRO A 263 -10.43 -10.23 6.57
N PRO A 264 -10.66 -10.42 7.88
CA PRO A 264 -12.00 -10.64 8.39
C PRO A 264 -12.84 -9.41 8.08
N ARG A 265 -14.06 -9.67 7.58
CA ARG A 265 -14.99 -8.60 7.24
C ARG A 265 -15.52 -8.02 8.55
N PHE A 266 -14.84 -7.01 9.08
CA PHE A 266 -15.31 -6.26 10.24
C PHE A 266 -16.56 -5.49 9.82
N ALA A 267 -17.74 -6.03 10.15
CA ALA A 267 -18.96 -5.26 10.05
C ALA A 267 -18.91 -4.14 11.10
N PRO A 268 -19.24 -2.88 10.74
CA PRO A 268 -19.33 -1.81 11.73
C PRO A 268 -20.32 -2.20 12.81
N CYS A 269 -19.80 -2.50 14.00
CA CYS A 269 -20.60 -2.81 15.16
C CYS A 269 -21.08 -1.49 15.76
N LYS A 270 -22.38 -1.23 15.68
CA LYS A 270 -23.03 -0.14 16.39
C LYS A 270 -23.01 -0.45 17.88
N LEU A 271 -21.98 0.06 18.58
CA LEU A 271 -21.75 -0.21 20.02
C LEU A 271 -23.02 -0.01 20.87
N HIS A 272 -23.86 0.97 20.52
CA HIS A 272 -25.11 1.24 21.22
C HIS A 272 -26.12 0.08 21.17
N HIS A 273 -26.15 -0.73 20.11
CA HIS A 273 -27.01 -1.93 20.06
C HIS A 273 -26.51 -3.00 21.01
N VAL A 274 -25.20 -3.22 21.07
CA VAL A 274 -24.60 -4.20 21.99
C VAL A 274 -24.85 -3.80 23.44
N VAL A 275 -24.64 -2.52 23.77
CA VAL A 275 -24.90 -1.97 25.11
C VAL A 275 -26.39 -2.09 25.46
N ALA A 276 -27.31 -1.75 24.54
CA ALA A 276 -28.75 -1.88 24.77
C ALA A 276 -29.17 -3.33 25.03
N SER A 277 -28.65 -4.29 24.24
CA SER A 277 -28.94 -5.72 24.44
C SER A 277 -28.43 -6.25 25.77
N VAL A 278 -27.28 -5.77 26.27
CA VAL A 278 -26.79 -6.13 27.61
C VAL A 278 -27.69 -5.56 28.69
N PHE A 279 -28.16 -4.31 28.55
CA PHE A 279 -29.09 -3.70 29.51
C PHE A 279 -30.47 -4.38 29.54
N ASP A 280 -30.96 -4.88 28.41
CA ASP A 280 -32.22 -5.61 28.35
C ASP A 280 -32.14 -7.00 28.99
N ILE A 281 -30.95 -7.63 29.00
CA ILE A 281 -30.70 -8.91 29.67
C ILE A 281 -30.52 -8.74 31.19
N LEU A 282 -30.11 -7.55 31.66
CA LEU A 282 -29.88 -7.24 33.07
C LEU A 282 -31.14 -6.75 33.82
N LYS A 283 -32.31 -6.72 33.16
CA LYS A 283 -33.62 -6.44 33.77
C LYS A 283 -34.39 -7.73 34.04
#